data_AF-A0A6V7J239-F1
#
_entry.id   AF-A0A6V7J239-F1
#
_cell.length_a   1.000
_cell.length_b   1.000
_cell.length_c   1.000
_cell.angle_alpha   90.00
_cell.angle_beta   90.00
_cell.angle_gamma   90.00
#
_symmetry.space_group_name_H-M   'P 1'
#
loop_
_entity.id
_entity.type
_entity.pdbx_description
1 polymer ?
#
loop_
_entity_poly.entity_id
_entity_poly.type
_entity_poly.pdbx_seq_one_letter_code
_entity_poly.pdbx_strand_id
1 'polypeptide(L)'
;FRNLFNVVEEGVPAAVAAAMHPQFKLRWIHCLEQDAQENVFKAIKVAMASCDTRPPDCEKIEPMDISNDGFDFDDGEENANVVQKSIGRDSHEAEFKRFCQDEKTSVNILHAYPVVKSTFIRYNTILPSSASVERMFNLASMWNTPRFNRLTNEHFEQRVLLKANKLFQ
;
A
#
# COMPACT_ATOMS: atom_id res chain seq x y z
N PHE A 1 -7.42 12.69 14.37
CA PHE A 1 -6.08 12.20 14.76
C PHE A 1 -6.10 11.18 15.90
N ARG A 2 -6.87 11.36 16.99
CA ARG A 2 -6.94 10.35 18.08
C ARG A 2 -7.34 8.94 17.58
N ASN A 3 -8.29 8.86 16.65
CA ASN A 3 -8.70 7.59 16.05
C ASN A 3 -7.57 6.89 15.26
N LEU A 4 -6.61 7.66 14.74
CA LEU A 4 -5.47 7.13 13.99
C LEU A 4 -4.48 6.41 14.93
N PHE A 5 -4.16 7.04 16.06
CA PHE A 5 -3.25 6.47 17.07
C PHE A 5 -3.92 5.39 17.93
N ASN A 6 -5.24 5.47 18.13
CA ASN A 6 -5.99 4.43 18.84
C ASN A 6 -6.36 3.24 17.92
N VAL A 7 -6.09 3.36 16.62
CA VAL A 7 -6.35 2.33 15.60
C VAL A 7 -7.83 1.95 15.57
N VAL A 8 -8.69 2.97 15.52
CA VAL A 8 -10.15 2.85 15.45
C VAL A 8 -10.63 3.50 14.15
N GLU A 9 -11.65 2.92 13.51
CA GLU A 9 -12.24 3.42 12.24
C GLU A 9 -11.17 3.62 11.14
N GLU A 10 -10.86 4.89 10.83
CA GLU A 10 -9.88 5.31 9.83
C GLU A 10 -8.43 4.94 10.21
N GLY A 11 -8.16 4.71 11.49
CA GLY A 11 -6.86 4.25 11.97
C GLY A 11 -6.55 2.80 11.59
N VAL A 12 -7.59 1.97 11.38
CA VAL A 12 -7.43 0.56 11.01
C VAL A 12 -6.73 0.37 9.66
N PRO A 13 -7.19 0.97 8.54
CA PRO A 13 -6.50 0.83 7.26
C PRO A 13 -5.10 1.45 7.27
N ALA A 14 -4.90 2.56 8.00
CA ALA A 14 -3.59 3.20 8.13
C ALA A 14 -2.59 2.32 8.90
N ALA A 15 -3.02 1.67 9.98
CA ALA A 15 -2.21 0.72 10.74
C ALA A 15 -1.81 -0.50 9.91
N VAL A 16 -2.75 -1.06 9.14
CA VAL A 16 -2.46 -2.18 8.21
C VAL A 16 -1.50 -1.73 7.11
N ALA A 17 -1.69 -0.54 6.54
CA ALA A 17 -0.81 0.01 5.52
C ALA A 17 0.64 0.13 6.01
N ALA A 18 0.83 0.73 7.20
CA ALA A 18 2.13 0.87 7.84
C ALA A 18 2.77 -0.49 8.17
N ALA A 19 1.99 -1.45 8.69
CA ALA A 19 2.47 -2.79 9.02
C ALA A 19 2.99 -3.57 7.79
N MET A 20 2.42 -3.34 6.61
CA MET A 20 2.79 -4.01 5.36
C MET A 20 3.93 -3.29 4.62
N HIS A 21 4.37 -2.11 5.07
CA HIS A 21 5.42 -1.35 4.42
C HIS A 21 6.82 -1.84 4.86
N PRO A 22 7.75 -2.18 3.94
CA PRO A 22 9.06 -2.74 4.28
C PRO A 22 9.95 -1.85 5.17
N GLN A 23 9.78 -0.53 5.11
CA GLN A 23 10.51 0.42 5.95
C GLN A 23 9.96 0.49 7.39
N PHE A 24 8.64 0.45 7.57
CA PHE A 24 7.99 0.65 8.87
C PHE A 24 7.79 -0.67 9.61
N LYS A 25 7.26 -1.69 8.93
CA LYS A 25 6.91 -3.00 9.50
C LYS A 25 6.18 -2.80 10.84
N LEU A 26 6.73 -3.36 11.91
CA LEU A 26 6.18 -3.26 13.26
C LEU A 26 6.99 -2.32 14.16
N ARG A 27 7.95 -1.55 13.60
CA ARG A 27 8.84 -0.68 14.36
C ARG A 27 8.08 0.38 15.15
N TRP A 28 7.00 0.93 14.61
CA TRP A 28 6.20 2.00 15.23
C TRP A 28 5.23 1.54 16.33
N ILE A 29 5.04 0.23 16.55
CA ILE A 29 4.03 -0.28 17.49
C ILE A 29 4.37 0.07 18.94
N HIS A 30 5.64 0.14 19.30
CA HIS A 30 6.07 0.50 20.66
C HIS A 30 5.70 1.94 21.03
N CYS A 31 5.48 2.80 20.04
CA CYS A 31 5.06 4.19 20.27
C CYS A 31 3.56 4.33 20.61
N LEU A 32 2.80 3.23 20.61
CA LEU A 32 1.35 3.21 20.85
C LEU A 32 0.99 2.74 22.26
N GLU A 33 -0.15 3.19 22.75
CA GLU A 33 -0.79 2.65 23.96
C GLU A 33 -1.15 1.17 23.79
N GLN A 34 -1.16 0.43 24.90
CA GLN A 34 -1.34 -1.02 24.91
C GLN A 34 -2.65 -1.48 24.23
N ASP A 35 -3.75 -0.75 24.46
CA ASP A 35 -5.04 -1.01 23.81
C ASP A 35 -4.99 -0.84 22.29
N ALA A 36 -4.21 0.14 21.81
CA ALA A 36 -4.03 0.39 20.39
C ALA A 36 -3.15 -0.68 19.74
N GLN A 37 -2.15 -1.21 20.45
CA GLN A 37 -1.31 -2.32 19.96
C GLN A 37 -2.16 -3.57 19.68
N GLU A 38 -3.08 -3.94 20.58
CA GLU A 38 -3.99 -5.06 20.36
C GLU A 38 -4.88 -4.85 19.14
N ASN A 39 -5.37 -3.63 18.93
CA ASN A 39 -6.16 -3.26 17.76
C ASN A 39 -5.36 -3.41 16.45
N VAL A 40 -4.07 -3.06 16.43
CA VAL A 40 -3.18 -3.28 15.27
C VAL A 40 -3.10 -4.76 14.92
N PHE A 41 -2.80 -5.63 15.89
CA PHE A 41 -2.66 -7.06 15.62
C PHE A 41 -3.98 -7.68 15.15
N LYS A 42 -5.10 -7.25 15.72
CA LYS A 42 -6.43 -7.66 15.26
C LYS A 42 -6.69 -7.22 13.82
N ALA A 43 -6.36 -5.98 13.48
CA ALA A 43 -6.50 -5.43 12.14
C ALA A 43 -5.66 -6.19 11.10
N ILE A 44 -4.40 -6.49 11.43
CA ILE A 44 -3.49 -7.25 10.54
C ILE A 44 -4.05 -8.64 10.26
N LYS A 45 -4.49 -9.38 11.30
CA LYS A 45 -5.08 -10.71 11.13
C LYS A 45 -6.29 -10.70 10.21
N VAL A 46 -7.19 -9.73 10.41
CA VAL A 46 -8.38 -9.56 9.55
C VAL A 46 -7.98 -9.23 8.11
N ALA A 47 -7.03 -8.32 7.91
CA ALA A 47 -6.57 -7.93 6.58
C ALA A 47 -5.95 -9.10 5.81
N MET A 48 -5.15 -9.92 6.49
CA MET A 48 -4.51 -11.11 5.89
C MET A 48 -5.49 -12.23 5.57
N ALA A 49 -6.50 -12.44 6.42
CA ALA A 49 -7.59 -13.38 6.15
C ALA A 49 -8.48 -12.94 4.97
N SER A 50 -8.56 -11.63 4.73
CA SER A 50 -9.38 -11.03 3.67
C SER A 50 -8.67 -10.98 2.30
N CYS A 51 -7.44 -11.48 2.19
CA CYS A 51 -6.67 -11.50 0.95
C CYS A 51 -6.89 -12.81 0.20
N ASP A 52 -7.72 -12.76 -0.85
CA ASP A 52 -7.76 -13.79 -1.88
C ASP A 52 -6.52 -13.68 -2.76
N THR A 53 -5.70 -14.72 -2.76
CA THR A 53 -4.53 -14.84 -3.65
C THR A 53 -4.99 -15.01 -5.09
N ARG A 54 -5.26 -13.89 -5.78
CA ARG A 54 -5.23 -13.86 -7.24
C ARG A 54 -3.96 -13.09 -7.63
N PRO A 55 -2.95 -13.75 -8.23
CA PRO A 55 -1.70 -13.10 -8.53
C PRO A 55 -1.94 -11.99 -9.56
N PRO A 56 -1.59 -10.73 -9.27
CA PRO A 56 -1.47 -9.73 -10.31
C PRO A 56 -0.19 -10.06 -11.12
N ASP A 57 -0.35 -10.23 -12.43
CA ASP A 57 0.76 -10.31 -13.37
C ASP A 57 1.70 -9.13 -13.13
N CYS A 58 2.94 -9.43 -12.83
CA CYS A 58 3.90 -8.46 -12.35
C CYS A 58 4.72 -7.93 -13.51
N GLU A 59 4.35 -6.76 -14.03
CA GLU A 59 5.25 -5.99 -14.87
C GLU A 59 6.45 -5.49 -14.04
N LYS A 60 7.63 -5.52 -14.66
CA LYS A 60 8.91 -5.19 -14.05
C LYS A 60 8.95 -3.67 -13.81
N ILE A 61 8.85 -3.26 -12.55
CA ILE A 61 9.03 -1.86 -12.16
C ILE A 61 10.47 -1.74 -11.65
N GLU A 62 11.23 -0.80 -12.23
CA GLU A 62 12.60 -0.55 -11.81
C GLU A 62 12.66 0.00 -10.37
N PRO A 63 13.66 -0.40 -9.58
CA PRO A 63 13.80 0.04 -8.19
C PRO A 63 14.03 1.55 -8.12
N MET A 64 13.12 2.26 -7.44
CA MET A 64 13.37 3.62 -7.01
C MET A 64 14.16 3.56 -5.70
N ASP A 65 15.39 4.07 -5.71
CA ASP A 65 16.29 4.08 -4.55
C ASP A 65 15.85 5.18 -3.57
N ILE A 66 15.20 4.77 -2.48
CA ILE A 66 14.79 5.68 -1.39
C ILE A 66 15.90 5.65 -0.35
N SER A 67 16.98 6.37 -0.62
CA SER A 67 18.05 6.57 0.35
C SER A 67 17.71 7.78 1.24
N ASN A 68 17.40 7.48 2.50
CA ASN A 68 17.20 8.40 3.64
C ASN A 68 15.90 9.21 3.66
N ASP A 69 14.89 8.68 4.35
CA ASP A 69 13.51 9.22 4.43
C ASP A 69 13.10 9.73 5.82
N GLY A 70 14.05 9.91 6.76
CA GLY A 70 13.80 10.62 8.02
C GLY A 70 12.92 9.87 9.03
N PHE A 71 12.71 8.57 8.84
CA PHE A 71 11.97 7.71 9.76
C PHE A 71 12.92 6.95 10.68
N ASP A 72 13.40 7.64 11.72
CA ASP A 72 14.22 7.04 12.77
C ASP A 72 13.33 6.56 13.92
N PHE A 73 13.15 5.24 14.00
CA PHE A 73 12.40 4.56 15.07
C PHE A 73 13.33 3.68 15.92
N ASP A 74 14.63 3.95 15.91
CA ASP A 74 15.64 3.14 16.61
C ASP A 74 15.74 3.52 18.09
N ASP A 75 15.15 2.69 18.95
CA ASP A 75 15.51 2.62 20.36
C ASP A 75 15.40 1.16 20.85
N GLY A 76 16.56 0.52 21.04
CA GLY A 76 16.74 -0.67 21.88
C GLY A 76 16.32 -2.02 21.29
N GLU A 77 17.31 -2.89 21.07
CA GLU A 77 17.27 -4.32 20.68
C GLU A 77 16.35 -5.26 21.52
N GLU A 78 15.62 -4.75 22.52
CA GLU A 78 14.93 -5.59 23.49
C GLU A 78 13.49 -5.98 23.10
N ASN A 79 12.86 -5.26 22.16
CA ASN A 79 11.40 -5.35 21.92
C ASN A 79 10.96 -6.30 20.80
N ALA A 80 11.88 -6.84 19.99
CA ALA A 80 11.54 -7.82 18.94
C ALA A 80 10.96 -9.13 19.52
N ASN A 81 11.16 -9.41 20.81
CA ASN A 81 10.72 -10.63 21.47
C ASN A 81 9.28 -10.57 22.02
N VAL A 82 8.75 -9.38 22.33
CA VAL A 82 7.38 -9.23 22.87
C VAL A 82 6.32 -9.45 21.78
N VAL A 83 6.62 -9.04 20.54
CA VAL A 83 5.73 -9.14 19.37
C VAL A 83 5.58 -10.59 18.87
N GLN A 84 6.49 -11.50 19.23
CA GLN A 84 6.52 -12.87 18.73
C GLN A 84 5.48 -13.80 19.36
N LYS A 85 4.84 -13.40 20.48
CA LYS A 85 4.06 -14.31 21.33
C LYS A 85 2.58 -14.45 20.95
N SER A 86 2.05 -13.66 20.01
CA SER A 86 0.61 -13.55 19.73
C SER A 86 0.16 -13.99 18.31
N ILE A 87 1.06 -14.50 17.49
CA ILE A 87 0.79 -14.86 16.09
C ILE A 87 0.72 -16.39 15.94
N GLY A 88 -0.42 -16.88 15.45
CA GLY A 88 -0.77 -18.29 15.33
C GLY A 88 -0.07 -19.00 14.16
N ARG A 89 -0.59 -20.19 13.83
CA ARG A 89 0.07 -21.20 12.98
C ARG A 89 -0.53 -21.30 11.58
N ASP A 90 -1.06 -20.21 11.03
CA ASP A 90 -1.60 -20.18 9.66
C ASP A 90 -0.53 -19.82 8.62
N SER A 91 -0.64 -20.38 7.40
CA SER A 91 0.35 -20.20 6.32
C SER A 91 0.62 -18.72 5.98
N HIS A 92 -0.42 -17.88 6.10
CA HIS A 92 -0.34 -16.45 5.83
C HIS A 92 0.42 -15.73 6.96
N GLU A 93 0.14 -16.08 8.22
CA GLU A 93 0.81 -15.52 9.40
C GLU A 93 2.31 -15.85 9.44
N ALA A 94 2.67 -17.06 9.02
CA ALA A 94 4.07 -17.48 8.89
C ALA A 94 4.83 -16.66 7.83
N GLU A 95 4.16 -16.32 6.72
CA GLU A 95 4.71 -15.45 5.67
C GLU A 95 4.96 -14.04 6.20
N PHE A 96 3.98 -13.44 6.87
CA PHE A 96 4.13 -12.11 7.46
C PHE A 96 5.21 -12.06 8.55
N LYS A 97 5.32 -13.12 9.37
CA LYS A 97 6.41 -13.21 10.36
C LYS A 97 7.78 -13.20 9.71
N ARG A 98 7.96 -13.94 8.60
CA ARG A 98 9.21 -13.94 7.83
C ARG A 98 9.50 -12.57 7.21
N PHE A 99 8.47 -11.89 6.70
CA PHE A 99 8.59 -10.52 6.18
C PHE A 99 9.06 -9.53 7.26
N CYS A 100 8.51 -9.61 8.47
CA CYS A 100 8.90 -8.75 9.59
C CYS A 100 10.33 -8.99 10.09
N GLN A 101 10.87 -10.20 9.88
CA GLN A 101 12.22 -10.58 10.29
C GLN A 101 13.30 -10.21 9.26
N ASP A 102 12.94 -9.98 8.00
CA ASP A 102 13.92 -9.57 6.99
C ASP A 102 14.39 -8.13 7.29
N GLU A 103 15.68 -7.86 7.20
CA GLU A 103 16.26 -6.54 7.46
C GLU A 103 16.10 -5.60 6.25
N LYS A 104 15.80 -6.13 5.06
CA LYS A 104 15.66 -5.32 3.85
C LYS A 104 14.46 -4.38 3.95
N THR A 105 14.70 -3.13 3.59
CA THR A 105 13.71 -2.04 3.56
C THR A 105 13.23 -1.70 2.15
N SER A 106 13.81 -2.31 1.12
CA SER A 106 13.41 -2.10 -0.27
C SER A 106 12.05 -2.74 -0.57
N VAL A 107 11.21 -2.03 -1.31
CA VAL A 107 9.89 -2.50 -1.78
C VAL A 107 9.97 -3.80 -2.61
N ASN A 108 11.13 -4.07 -3.22
CA ASN A 108 11.37 -5.31 -3.99
C ASN A 108 11.22 -6.58 -3.17
N ILE A 109 11.36 -6.50 -1.84
CA ILE A 109 11.16 -7.64 -0.94
C ILE A 109 9.73 -8.22 -1.06
N LEU A 110 8.74 -7.39 -1.39
CA LEU A 110 7.34 -7.80 -1.47
C LEU A 110 7.11 -8.89 -2.53
N HIS A 111 7.98 -9.02 -3.54
CA HIS A 111 7.86 -10.09 -4.53
C HIS A 111 8.13 -11.49 -3.94
N ALA A 112 8.86 -11.58 -2.83
CA ALA A 112 9.08 -12.84 -2.11
C ALA A 112 7.88 -13.21 -1.20
N TYR A 113 6.97 -12.27 -0.95
CA TYR A 113 5.86 -12.40 -0.01
C TYR A 113 4.52 -12.03 -0.70
N PRO A 114 3.92 -12.96 -1.48
CA PRO A 114 2.74 -12.66 -2.29
C PRO A 114 1.51 -12.23 -1.49
N VAL A 115 1.30 -12.78 -0.28
CA VAL A 115 0.18 -12.38 0.58
C VAL A 115 0.40 -10.95 1.06
N VAL A 116 1.61 -10.66 1.59
CA VAL A 116 1.97 -9.32 2.07
C VAL A 116 1.88 -8.30 0.94
N LYS A 117 2.33 -8.65 -0.28
CA LYS A 117 2.23 -7.80 -1.47
C LYS A 117 0.78 -7.47 -1.83
N SER A 118 -0.11 -8.46 -1.80
CA SER A 118 -1.52 -8.25 -2.12
C SER A 118 -2.17 -7.28 -1.12
N THR A 119 -1.87 -7.44 0.16
CA THR A 119 -2.34 -6.54 1.22
C THR A 119 -1.71 -5.16 1.08
N PHE A 120 -0.42 -5.08 0.77
CA PHE A 120 0.30 -3.83 0.55
C PHE A 120 -0.36 -3.00 -0.55
N ILE A 121 -0.61 -3.58 -1.72
CA ILE A 121 -1.28 -2.90 -2.84
C ILE A 121 -2.67 -2.41 -2.40
N ARG A 122 -3.47 -3.27 -1.76
CA ARG A 122 -4.82 -2.92 -1.34
C ARG A 122 -4.90 -1.70 -0.41
N TYR A 123 -3.96 -1.59 0.54
CA TYR A 123 -4.01 -0.57 1.58
C TYR A 123 -3.08 0.63 1.33
N ASN A 124 -1.97 0.47 0.60
CA ASN A 124 -1.00 1.53 0.34
C ASN A 124 -1.14 2.17 -1.05
N THR A 125 -1.78 1.51 -2.03
CA THR A 125 -1.94 2.06 -3.39
C THR A 125 -3.39 2.43 -3.67
N ILE A 126 -3.97 3.28 -2.82
CA ILE A 126 -5.26 3.90 -3.12
C ILE A 126 -5.03 4.79 -4.35
N LEU A 127 -5.72 4.51 -5.45
CA LEU A 127 -5.62 5.34 -6.66
C LEU A 127 -5.89 6.80 -6.25
N PRO A 128 -4.94 7.73 -6.48
CA PRO A 128 -5.23 9.15 -6.32
C PRO A 128 -6.24 9.51 -7.40
N SER A 129 -7.52 9.52 -7.01
CA SER A 129 -8.66 9.67 -7.92
C SER A 129 -8.63 11.00 -8.66
N SER A 130 -7.99 12.02 -8.09
CA SER A 130 -7.81 13.33 -8.74
C SER A 130 -6.63 13.35 -9.71
N ALA A 131 -5.41 12.99 -9.30
CA ALA A 131 -4.21 13.17 -10.13
C ALA A 131 -4.23 12.37 -11.44
N SER A 132 -4.76 11.14 -11.40
CA SER A 132 -4.87 10.29 -12.60
C SER A 132 -5.92 10.84 -13.57
N VAL A 133 -7.03 11.31 -13.01
CA VAL A 133 -8.14 11.91 -13.74
C VAL A 133 -7.77 13.30 -14.27
N GLU A 134 -7.02 14.10 -13.53
CA GLU A 134 -6.45 15.38 -13.97
C GLU A 134 -5.42 15.18 -15.07
N ARG A 135 -4.56 14.16 -15.01
CA ARG A 135 -3.66 13.83 -16.13
C ARG A 135 -4.45 13.44 -17.39
N MET A 136 -5.53 12.68 -17.23
CA MET A 136 -6.45 12.33 -18.33
C MET A 136 -7.19 13.56 -18.88
N PHE A 137 -7.67 14.46 -18.02
CA PHE A 137 -8.35 15.68 -18.43
C PHE A 137 -7.40 16.74 -18.95
N ASN A 138 -6.14 16.80 -18.52
CA ASN A 138 -5.11 17.66 -19.08
C ASN A 138 -4.73 17.20 -20.49
N LEU A 139 -4.63 15.89 -20.69
CA LEU A 139 -4.51 15.31 -22.02
C LEU A 139 -5.73 15.66 -22.89
N ALA A 140 -6.94 15.65 -22.30
CA ALA A 140 -8.17 16.02 -22.97
C ALA A 140 -8.34 17.53 -23.24
N SER A 141 -7.85 18.38 -22.34
CA SER A 141 -7.94 19.85 -22.43
C SER A 141 -7.03 20.42 -23.51
N MET A 142 -5.92 19.74 -23.80
CA MET A 142 -5.07 19.97 -24.98
C MET A 142 -5.86 19.88 -26.29
N TRP A 143 -6.98 19.15 -26.31
CA TRP A 143 -7.87 18.98 -27.46
C TRP A 143 -9.11 19.86 -27.42
N ASN A 144 -9.29 20.74 -26.43
CA ASN A 144 -10.38 21.73 -26.40
C ASN A 144 -10.05 22.97 -27.26
N THR A 145 -9.29 22.79 -28.34
CA THR A 145 -9.00 23.81 -29.36
C THR A 145 -10.19 23.91 -30.33
N PRO A 146 -10.46 25.07 -30.95
CA PRO A 146 -11.66 25.31 -31.78
C PRO A 146 -11.89 24.29 -32.92
N ARG A 147 -10.84 23.55 -33.31
CA ARG A 147 -10.90 22.46 -34.32
C ARG A 147 -11.65 21.20 -33.86
N PHE A 148 -11.91 21.04 -32.57
CA PHE A 148 -12.42 19.79 -31.98
C PHE A 148 -13.86 19.86 -31.46
N ASN A 149 -14.52 21.03 -31.58
CA ASN A 149 -15.93 21.25 -31.19
C ASN A 149 -16.99 20.49 -32.03
N ARG A 150 -16.57 19.54 -32.88
CA ARG A 150 -17.46 18.74 -33.75
C ARG A 150 -17.62 17.29 -33.27
N LEU A 151 -17.00 16.91 -32.16
CA LEU A 151 -17.14 15.56 -31.58
C LEU A 151 -18.34 15.53 -30.63
N THR A 152 -19.15 14.48 -30.73
CA THR A 152 -20.14 14.15 -29.69
C THR A 152 -19.43 13.60 -28.46
N ASN A 153 -20.07 13.68 -27.28
CA ASN A 153 -19.49 13.20 -26.01
C ASN A 153 -18.98 11.75 -26.10
N GLU A 154 -19.74 10.87 -26.76
CA GLU A 154 -19.37 9.47 -26.95
C GLU A 154 -18.06 9.29 -27.72
N HIS A 155 -17.87 10.02 -28.83
CA HIS A 155 -16.64 9.95 -29.61
C HIS A 155 -15.44 10.61 -28.90
N PHE A 156 -15.71 11.61 -28.07
CA PHE A 156 -14.70 12.22 -27.21
C PHE A 156 -14.20 11.20 -26.16
N GLU A 157 -15.11 10.55 -25.43
CA GLU A 157 -14.79 9.53 -24.43
C GLU A 157 -14.00 8.37 -25.04
N GLN A 158 -14.47 7.80 -26.14
CA GLN A 158 -13.78 6.71 -26.84
C GLN A 158 -12.36 7.12 -27.27
N ARG A 159 -12.16 8.34 -27.75
CA ARG A 159 -10.84 8.83 -28.18
C ARG A 159 -9.90 9.07 -26.99
N VAL A 160 -10.41 9.62 -25.89
CA VAL A 160 -9.63 9.80 -24.65
C VAL A 160 -9.14 8.44 -24.14
N LEU A 161 -10.03 7.44 -24.09
CA LEU A 161 -9.68 6.07 -23.69
C LEU A 161 -8.64 5.43 -24.63
N LEU A 162 -8.85 5.52 -25.94
CA LEU A 162 -7.91 4.98 -26.94
C LEU A 162 -6.53 5.63 -26.85
N LYS A 163 -6.45 6.93 -26.54
CA LYS A 163 -5.17 7.63 -26.41
C LYS A 163 -4.49 7.37 -25.08
N ALA A 164 -5.24 7.33 -23.98
CA ALA A 164 -4.73 6.93 -22.67
C ALA A 164 -4.08 5.53 -22.77
N ASN A 165 -4.79 4.56 -23.35
CA ASN A 165 -4.27 3.19 -23.51
C ASN A 165 -3.03 3.09 -24.41
N LYS A 166 -2.87 3.98 -25.41
CA LYS A 166 -1.66 4.06 -26.25
C LYS A 166 -0.45 4.69 -25.55
N LEU A 167 -0.64 5.42 -24.45
CA LEU A 167 0.44 6.00 -23.65
C LEU A 167 0.97 5.02 -22.59
N PHE A 168 0.23 3.92 -22.35
CA PHE A 168 0.60 2.85 -21.41
C PHE A 168 1.16 1.59 -22.12
N GLN A 169 1.44 1.65 -23.43
CA GLN A 169 2.23 0.65 -24.18
C GLN A 169 3.65 1.17 -24.39
#